data_AF-R7T698-F1
#
_entry.id   AF-R7T698-F1
#
_cell.length_a   1.000
_cell.length_b   1.000
_cell.length_c   1.000
_cell.angle_alpha   90.00
_cell.angle_beta   90.00
_cell.angle_gamma   90.00
#
_symmetry.space_group_name_H-M   'P 1'
#
loop_
_entity.id
_entity.type
_entity.pdbx_description
1 polymer ?
#
loop_
_entity_poly.entity_id
_entity_poly.type
_entity_poly.pdbx_seq_one_letter_code
_entity_poly.pdbx_strand_id
1 'polypeptide(L)'
;NSELKTHMQLHTGEKPYECSVCEKTFCYKNVLKKHMLIHTREKSYECNVCENTFSESGSLKSHMRTHSGRSSRQRNPVERLDL
;
A
#
# COMPACT_ATOMS: atom_id res chain seq x y z
N ASN A 1 -14.20 -5.70 22.18
CA ASN A 1 -13.86 -7.13 21.95
C ASN A 1 -12.97 -7.40 20.74
N SER A 2 -13.15 -6.73 19.59
CA SER A 2 -12.28 -6.98 18.42
C SER A 2 -10.83 -6.49 18.60
N GLU A 3 -10.64 -5.34 19.27
CA GLU A 3 -9.31 -4.74 19.48
C GLU A 3 -8.44 -5.51 20.48
N LEU A 4 -9.07 -6.09 21.51
CA LEU A 4 -8.37 -6.92 22.49
C LEU A 4 -7.87 -8.22 21.86
N LYS A 5 -8.67 -8.85 21.00
CA LYS A 5 -8.28 -10.07 20.28
C LYS A 5 -7.07 -9.82 19.36
N THR A 6 -7.07 -8.69 18.66
CA THR A 6 -5.92 -8.27 17.84
C THR A 6 -4.69 -7.88 18.65
N HIS A 7 -4.87 -7.30 19.84
CA HIS A 7 -3.76 -6.98 20.75
C HIS A 7 -3.12 -8.27 21.28
N MET A 8 -3.92 -9.26 21.66
CA MET A 8 -3.44 -10.56 22.14
C MET A 8 -2.69 -11.36 21.06
N GLN A 9 -2.98 -11.16 19.76
CA GLN A 9 -2.22 -11.78 18.66
C GLN A 9 -0.75 -11.35 18.63
N LEU A 10 -0.42 -10.16 19.15
CA LEU A 10 0.98 -9.71 19.26
C LEU A 10 1.73 -10.42 20.39
N HIS A 11 1.03 -10.76 21.48
CA HIS A 11 1.62 -11.47 22.62
C HIS A 11 1.79 -12.97 22.37
N THR A 12 0.83 -13.57 21.67
CA THR A 12 0.82 -15.01 21.37
C THR A 12 1.69 -15.37 20.17
N GLY A 13 2.07 -14.39 19.34
CA GLY A 13 2.82 -14.62 18.10
C GLY A 13 1.99 -15.29 17.00
N GLU A 14 0.67 -15.45 17.20
CA GLU A 14 -0.23 -16.00 16.20
C GLU A 14 -0.31 -15.04 15.00
N LYS A 15 0.17 -15.51 13.85
CA LYS A 15 0.17 -14.80 12.57
C LYS A 15 -0.69 -15.56 11.56
N PRO A 16 -2.03 -15.46 11.66
CA PRO A 16 -2.93 -16.27 10.84
C PRO A 16 -2.96 -15.85 9.36
N TYR A 17 -2.32 -14.74 8.99
CA TYR A 17 -2.34 -14.23 7.62
C TYR A 17 -1.00 -14.49 6.93
N GLU A 18 -0.96 -15.51 6.08
CA GLU A 18 0.24 -15.88 5.32
C GLU A 18 0.23 -15.29 3.90
N CYS A 19 1.40 -14.88 3.43
CA CYS A 19 1.64 -14.52 2.04
C CYS A 19 1.83 -15.78 1.20
N SER A 20 0.96 -16.00 0.23
CA SER A 20 1.05 -17.14 -0.70
C SER A 20 2.21 -17.09 -1.68
N VAL A 21 2.97 -15.98 -1.75
CA VAL A 21 4.07 -15.79 -2.70
C VAL A 21 5.44 -16.01 -2.05
N CYS A 22 5.61 -15.62 -0.78
CA CYS A 22 6.89 -15.73 -0.08
C CYS A 22 6.78 -16.31 1.34
N GLU A 23 5.62 -16.89 1.68
CA GLU A 23 5.34 -17.60 2.93
C GLU A 23 5.51 -16.75 4.20
N LYS A 24 5.63 -15.42 4.07
CA LYS A 24 5.70 -14.51 5.20
C LYS A 24 4.34 -14.41 5.89
N THR A 25 4.35 -14.55 7.21
CA THR A 25 3.13 -14.46 8.03
C THR A 25 2.99 -13.10 8.72
N PHE A 26 1.75 -12.64 8.87
CA PHE A 26 1.36 -11.35 9.42
C PHE A 26 0.23 -11.52 10.45
N CYS A 27 0.23 -10.65 11.46
CA CYS A 27 -0.82 -10.62 12.49
C CYS A 27 -2.15 -10.03 11.96
N TYR A 28 -2.09 -9.20 10.91
CA TYR A 28 -3.25 -8.47 10.42
C TYR A 28 -3.47 -8.59 8.91
N LYS A 29 -4.75 -8.72 8.52
CA LYS A 29 -5.16 -8.81 7.11
C LYS A 29 -4.80 -7.58 6.28
N ASN A 30 -4.90 -6.38 6.85
CA ASN A 30 -4.53 -5.13 6.16
C ASN A 30 -3.02 -5.05 5.92
N VAL A 31 -2.20 -5.60 6.84
CA VAL A 31 -0.74 -5.67 6.67
C VAL A 31 -0.38 -6.69 5.60
N LEU A 32 -1.00 -7.88 5.59
CA LEU A 32 -0.85 -8.84 4.49
C LEU A 32 -1.27 -8.21 3.15
N LYS A 33 -2.41 -7.52 3.10
CA LYS A 33 -2.88 -6.86 1.86
C LYS A 33 -1.89 -5.81 1.35
N LYS A 34 -1.31 -5.00 2.25
CA LYS A 34 -0.22 -4.06 1.90
C LYS A 34 1.02 -4.79 1.41
N HIS A 35 1.38 -5.88 2.07
CA HIS A 35 2.51 -6.70 1.67
C HIS A 35 2.34 -7.29 0.27
N MET A 36 1.15 -7.79 -0.09
CA MET A 36 0.90 -8.38 -1.41
C MET A 36 1.15 -7.41 -2.57
N LEU A 37 1.08 -6.09 -2.34
CA LEU A 37 1.36 -5.07 -3.34
C LEU A 37 2.80 -5.09 -3.83
N ILE A 38 3.75 -5.53 -3.00
CA ILE A 38 5.15 -5.66 -3.42
C ILE A 38 5.33 -6.76 -4.47
N HIS A 39 4.46 -7.78 -4.42
CA HIS A 39 4.49 -8.92 -5.34
C HIS A 39 3.73 -8.61 -6.62
N THR A 40 2.59 -7.91 -6.52
CA THR A 40 1.77 -7.58 -7.70
C THR A 40 2.27 -6.37 -8.48
N ARG A 41 3.22 -5.58 -7.94
CA ARG A 41 3.62 -4.26 -8.47
C ARG A 41 2.44 -3.28 -8.65
N GLU A 42 1.27 -3.63 -8.12
CA GLU A 42 0.07 -2.81 -8.19
C GLU A 42 0.21 -1.72 -7.12
N LYS A 43 0.63 -0.55 -7.55
CA LYS A 43 0.76 0.67 -6.76
C LYS A 43 -0.57 1.00 -6.09
N SER A 44 -0.68 0.85 -4.76
CA SER A 44 -1.97 1.01 -4.06
C SER A 44 -2.53 2.43 -4.06
N TYR A 45 -1.67 3.45 -4.01
CA TYR A 45 -2.06 4.85 -4.03
C TYR A 45 -0.94 5.67 -4.68
N GLU A 46 -1.04 5.89 -5.99
CA GLU A 46 -0.10 6.73 -6.72
C GLU A 46 -0.50 8.20 -6.64
N CYS A 47 0.48 9.06 -6.42
CA CYS A 47 0.31 10.48 -6.64
C CYS A 47 0.33 10.78 -8.13
N ASN A 48 -0.81 11.24 -8.65
CA ASN A 48 -0.95 11.66 -10.05
C ASN A 48 -0.12 12.91 -10.44
N VAL A 49 0.62 13.51 -9.50
CA VAL A 49 1.44 14.71 -9.73
C VAL A 49 2.94 14.40 -9.82
N CYS A 50 3.44 13.43 -9.04
CA CYS A 50 4.87 13.11 -9.01
C CYS A 50 5.17 11.61 -8.93
N GLU A 51 4.19 10.76 -9.25
CA GLU A 51 4.29 9.29 -9.35
C GLU A 51 4.77 8.59 -8.06
N ASN A 52 4.85 9.33 -6.96
CA ASN A 52 5.17 8.78 -5.65
C ASN A 52 4.06 7.82 -5.24
N THR A 53 4.47 6.65 -4.78
CA THR A 53 3.54 5.60 -4.36
C THR A 53 3.44 5.54 -2.85
N PHE A 54 2.22 5.46 -2.34
CA PHE A 54 1.94 5.36 -0.92
C PHE A 54 1.23 4.05 -0.60
N SER A 55 1.57 3.48 0.55
CA SER A 55 0.92 2.30 1.11
C SER A 55 -0.42 2.61 1.78
N GLU A 56 -0.73 3.90 1.98
CA GLU A 56 -1.89 4.38 2.74
C GLU A 56 -2.52 5.63 2.12
N SER A 57 -3.85 5.66 2.08
CA SER A 57 -4.62 6.79 1.53
C SER A 57 -4.42 8.08 2.34
N GLY A 58 -4.25 8.00 3.65
CA GLY A 58 -3.94 9.15 4.51
C GLY A 58 -2.59 9.78 4.18
N SER A 59 -1.59 8.95 3.89
CA SER A 59 -0.25 9.39 3.49
C SER A 59 -0.27 10.07 2.12
N LEU A 60 -1.00 9.51 1.14
CA LEU A 60 -1.24 10.18 -0.14
C LEU A 60 -1.96 11.53 0.07
N LYS A 61 -3.03 11.57 0.88
CA LYS A 61 -3.80 12.80 1.13
C LYS A 61 -2.95 13.91 1.75
N SER A 62 -2.05 13.57 2.68
CA SER A 62 -1.09 14.51 3.25
C SER A 62 -0.08 14.98 2.19
N HIS A 63 0.45 14.05 1.41
CA HIS A 63 1.36 14.34 0.31
C HIS A 63 0.73 15.25 -0.76
N MET A 64 -0.56 15.11 -1.09
CA MET A 64 -1.22 16.00 -2.06
C MET A 64 -1.21 17.48 -1.65
N ARG A 65 -1.03 17.79 -0.36
CA ARG A 65 -0.89 19.17 0.12
C ARG A 65 0.43 19.79 -0.31
N THR A 66 1.48 18.99 -0.54
CA THR A 66 2.77 19.49 -1.03
C THR A 66 2.69 19.93 -2.49
N HIS A 67 1.72 19.41 -3.25
CA HIS A 67 1.47 19.80 -4.65
C HIS A 67 0.53 20.98 -4.81
N SER A 68 -0.18 21.36 -3.74
CA SER A 68 -1.13 22.49 -3.77
C SER A 68 -0.43 23.86 -3.80
N GLY A 69 0.90 23.89 -3.79
CA GLY A 69 1.73 25.05 -4.12
C GLY A 69 2.06 25.13 -5.62
N ARG A 70 1.10 25.60 -6.43
CA ARG A 70 1.18 25.91 -7.88
C ARG A 70 1.27 24.70 -8.84
N SER A 71 0.10 24.36 -9.37
CA SER A 71 -0.22 24.13 -10.80
C SER A 71 0.85 23.48 -11.72
N SER A 72 0.57 22.23 -12.10
CA SER A 72 0.73 21.61 -13.44
C SER A 72 2.10 21.56 -14.14
N ARG A 73 2.60 20.33 -14.38
CA ARG A 73 2.78 19.79 -15.74
C ARG A 73 3.00 18.26 -15.79
N GLN A 74 1.94 17.61 -16.30
CA GLN A 74 1.84 16.39 -17.13
C GLN A 74 3.08 15.51 -17.33
N ARG A 75 2.90 14.18 -17.17
CA ARG A 75 3.36 13.20 -18.16
C ARG A 75 2.30 12.12 -18.40
N ASN A 76 2.19 11.75 -19.67
CA ASN A 76 1.27 10.77 -20.26
C ASN A 76 1.53 9.33 -19.78
N PRO A 77 0.54 8.43 -19.88
CA PRO A 77 0.75 7.00 -19.70
C PRO A 77 1.66 6.44 -20.82
N VAL A 78 2.54 5.52 -20.45
CA VAL A 78 3.41 4.79 -21.39
C VAL A 78 2.54 3.76 -22.12
N GLU A 79 2.25 4.02 -23.40
CA GLU A 79 1.71 3.02 -24.33
C GLU A 79 2.72 1.87 -24.44
N ARG A 80 2.38 0.70 -23.90
CA ARG A 80 3.03 -0.56 -24.25
C ARG A 80 2.06 -1.32 -25.14
N LEU A 81 2.23 -1.18 -26.45
CA LEU A 81 1.68 -2.12 -27.42
C LEU A 81 2.84 -2.95 -27.96
N ASP A 82 2.78 -4.23 -27.65
CA ASP A 82 3.68 -5.28 -28.11
C ASP A 82 3.74 -5.35 -29.65
N LEU A 83 4.91 -5.75 -30.17
CA LEU A 83 5.04 -6.38 -31.48
C LEU A 83 5.67 -7.77 -31.28
#